data_AF-A0A6J6I2L9-F1
#
_entry.id   AF-A0A6J6I2L9-F1
#
_cell.length_a   1.000
_cell.length_b   1.000
_cell.length_c   1.000
_cell.angle_alpha   90.00
_cell.angle_beta   90.00
_cell.angle_gamma   90.00
#
_symmetry.space_group_name_H-M   'P 1'
#
loop_
_entity.id
_entity.type
_entity.pdbx_description
1 polymer ?
#
loop_
_entity_poly.entity_id
_entity_poly.type
_entity_poly.pdbx_seq_one_letter_code
_entity_poly.pdbx_strand_id
1 'polypeptide(L)'
;MSSMTRELLTNTGAYPDATPESLPEQKTWTDPKISGGGYGQAQLTHALGMGLWITGARAESGFALMSSPMNAPVEMHDAISYRFEGGAIGSVSGGSSHVLAHKKYHALELRAIGDDGQILLDLERAAVWLYHKGENIRLELGDDDGYYDCQGPIDALVAAGKGQKFTNYSPGELGARSVEALDIAYRSAASGKLEHRK
;
A
#
# COMPACT_ATOMS: atom_id res chain seq x y z
N MET A 1 4.60 -0.37 -5.65
CA MET A 1 3.29 0.26 -5.91
C MET A 1 3.52 1.65 -6.51
N SER A 2 2.67 2.11 -7.40
CA SER A 2 2.62 3.51 -7.81
C SER A 2 1.19 4.03 -7.90
N SER A 3 0.97 5.27 -7.47
CA SER A 3 -0.36 5.88 -7.40
C SER A 3 -0.34 7.32 -7.86
N MET A 4 -1.46 7.78 -8.42
CA MET A 4 -1.62 9.11 -9.00
C MET A 4 -1.79 10.20 -7.92
N THR A 5 -0.84 10.31 -7.00
CA THR A 5 -0.86 11.31 -5.90
C THR A 5 0.12 12.45 -6.12
N ARG A 6 0.77 12.50 -7.29
CA ARG A 6 1.88 13.42 -7.54
C ARG A 6 1.48 14.87 -7.33
N GLU A 7 0.47 15.34 -8.05
CA GLU A 7 0.02 16.74 -8.00
C GLU A 7 -0.49 17.13 -6.61
N LEU A 8 -1.13 16.19 -5.92
CA LEU A 8 -1.54 16.33 -4.53
C LEU A 8 -0.32 16.51 -3.61
N LEU A 9 0.65 15.60 -3.63
CA LEU A 9 1.79 15.66 -2.72
C LEU A 9 2.76 16.80 -3.04
N THR A 10 2.74 17.36 -4.26
CA THR A 10 3.53 18.53 -4.64
C THR A 10 2.84 19.87 -4.43
N ASN A 11 1.60 19.91 -3.90
CA ASN A 11 0.79 21.14 -3.82
C ASN A 11 0.55 21.84 -5.16
N THR A 12 0.48 21.07 -6.25
CA THR A 12 0.23 21.62 -7.60
C THR A 12 -1.14 21.26 -8.14
N GLY A 13 -1.91 20.42 -7.45
CA GLY A 13 -3.28 20.04 -7.82
C GLY A 13 -3.97 19.23 -6.73
N ALA A 14 -5.24 18.91 -6.95
CA ALA A 14 -6.05 18.09 -6.06
C ALA A 14 -5.80 16.59 -6.24
N TYR A 15 -6.37 15.78 -5.36
CA TYR A 15 -6.44 14.32 -5.55
C TYR A 15 -7.30 14.00 -6.79
N PRO A 16 -6.85 13.15 -7.73
CA PRO A 16 -7.54 12.95 -9.01
C PRO A 16 -8.98 12.45 -8.89
N ASP A 17 -9.29 11.61 -7.88
CA ASP A 17 -10.63 11.03 -7.73
C ASP A 17 -11.50 11.78 -6.71
N ALA A 18 -11.08 12.96 -6.25
CA ALA A 18 -11.90 13.75 -5.34
C ALA A 18 -13.10 14.36 -6.08
N THR A 19 -14.28 14.32 -5.47
CA THR A 19 -15.44 15.03 -6.02
C THR A 19 -15.33 16.52 -5.71
N PRO A 20 -15.94 17.41 -6.51
CA PRO A 20 -15.93 18.86 -6.25
C PRO A 20 -16.45 19.22 -4.85
N GLU A 21 -17.36 18.42 -4.30
CA GLU A 21 -18.00 18.63 -3.00
C GLU A 21 -17.18 18.07 -1.82
N SER A 22 -16.11 17.32 -2.08
CA SER A 22 -15.32 16.61 -1.06
C SER A 22 -13.81 16.81 -1.19
N LEU A 23 -13.38 17.92 -1.81
CA LEU A 23 -11.97 18.27 -1.93
C LEU A 23 -11.31 18.40 -0.53
N PRO A 24 -10.30 17.58 -0.21
CA PRO A 24 -9.63 17.68 1.07
C PRO A 24 -8.82 18.97 1.16
N GLU A 25 -8.74 19.56 2.35
CA GLU A 25 -7.83 20.68 2.60
C GLU A 25 -6.39 20.25 2.32
N GLN A 26 -5.71 20.92 1.40
CA GLN A 26 -4.37 20.54 0.93
C GLN A 26 -3.35 20.23 2.05
N LYS A 27 -3.38 21.03 3.13
CA LYS A 27 -2.48 20.88 4.29
C LYS A 27 -2.65 19.55 5.04
N THR A 28 -3.81 18.90 4.94
CA THR A 28 -4.02 17.58 5.60
C THR A 28 -3.24 16.47 4.92
N TRP A 29 -2.77 16.68 3.69
CA TRP A 29 -1.91 15.75 2.96
C TRP A 29 -0.44 16.12 2.98
N THR A 30 -0.14 17.41 3.07
CA THR A 30 1.17 17.95 2.73
C THR A 30 1.87 18.73 3.85
N ASP A 31 1.22 18.98 4.99
CA ASP A 31 1.89 19.52 6.17
C ASP A 31 2.29 18.37 7.12
N PRO A 32 3.59 18.04 7.24
CA PRO A 32 4.06 16.98 8.14
C PRO A 32 3.67 17.20 9.60
N LYS A 33 3.47 18.46 10.02
CA LYS A 33 3.06 18.78 11.40
C LYS A 33 1.60 18.43 11.68
N ILE A 34 0.78 18.31 10.63
CA ILE A 34 -0.64 17.98 10.74
C ILE A 34 -0.85 16.47 10.60
N SER A 35 -0.29 15.84 9.57
CA SER A 35 -0.60 14.45 9.23
C SER A 35 0.61 13.51 9.18
N GLY A 36 1.83 14.00 9.40
CA GLY A 36 3.06 13.28 9.06
C GLY A 36 3.30 13.25 7.55
N GLY A 37 2.22 12.99 6.79
CA GLY A 37 2.11 13.16 5.34
C GLY A 37 2.89 12.12 4.53
N GLY A 38 2.83 12.30 3.21
CA GLY A 38 3.68 11.61 2.25
C GLY A 38 3.14 10.31 1.67
N TYR A 39 3.84 9.78 0.67
CA TYR A 39 3.39 8.62 -0.12
C TYR A 39 3.19 7.38 0.74
N GLY A 40 4.04 7.20 1.77
CA GLY A 40 3.95 6.09 2.71
C GLY A 40 2.57 5.99 3.36
N GLN A 41 2.15 7.06 4.02
CA GLN A 41 0.82 7.17 4.64
C GLN A 41 -0.31 7.16 3.60
N ALA A 42 -0.13 7.90 2.51
CA ALA A 42 -1.17 8.15 1.52
C ALA A 42 -1.58 6.88 0.75
N GLN A 43 -0.60 6.05 0.38
CA GLN A 43 -0.81 5.02 -0.64
C GLN A 43 -0.07 3.72 -0.33
N LEU A 44 1.16 3.77 0.19
CA LEU A 44 1.94 2.56 0.45
C LEU A 44 1.26 1.63 1.47
N THR A 45 0.40 2.18 2.33
CA THR A 45 -0.53 1.45 3.20
C THR A 45 -1.34 0.38 2.48
N HIS A 46 -1.70 0.55 1.21
CA HIS A 46 -2.44 -0.47 0.43
C HIS A 46 -1.55 -1.66 0.09
N ALA A 47 -0.31 -1.41 -0.33
CA ALA A 47 0.67 -2.45 -0.60
C ALA A 47 1.05 -3.21 0.68
N LEU A 48 1.23 -2.49 1.79
CA LEU A 48 1.48 -3.11 3.10
C LEU A 48 0.27 -3.91 3.57
N GLY A 49 -0.93 -3.36 3.49
CA GLY A 49 -2.17 -4.04 3.89
C GLY A 49 -2.36 -5.34 3.12
N MET A 50 -2.25 -5.32 1.79
CA MET A 50 -2.35 -6.53 0.97
C MET A 50 -1.22 -7.52 1.26
N GLY A 51 0.03 -7.04 1.32
CA GLY A 51 1.22 -7.84 1.63
C GLY A 51 1.12 -8.61 2.93
N LEU A 52 0.82 -7.88 4.01
CA LEU A 52 0.73 -8.44 5.36
C LEU A 52 -0.50 -9.32 5.53
N TRP A 53 -1.59 -9.04 4.82
CA TRP A 53 -2.78 -9.89 4.82
C TRP A 53 -2.52 -11.24 4.14
N ILE A 54 -1.93 -11.24 2.94
CA ILE A 54 -1.68 -12.47 2.17
C ILE A 54 -0.64 -13.35 2.85
N THR A 55 0.44 -12.74 3.35
CA THR A 55 1.57 -13.49 3.90
C THR A 55 1.41 -13.80 5.39
N GLY A 56 0.53 -13.09 6.09
CA GLY A 56 0.46 -13.11 7.55
C GLY A 56 1.71 -12.52 8.23
N ALA A 57 2.64 -11.93 7.48
CA ALA A 57 3.90 -11.44 8.00
C ALA A 57 3.70 -10.25 8.96
N ARG A 58 4.73 -9.99 9.77
CA ARG A 58 4.80 -8.83 10.65
C ARG A 58 6.22 -8.29 10.66
N ALA A 59 6.38 -7.01 10.36
CA ALA A 59 7.69 -6.38 10.25
C ALA A 59 8.38 -6.35 11.63
N GLU A 60 9.64 -6.80 11.68
CA GLU A 60 10.48 -6.79 12.88
C GLU A 60 11.46 -5.61 12.83
N SER A 61 12.05 -5.37 11.67
CA SER A 61 12.97 -4.25 11.42
C SER A 61 13.00 -3.85 9.95
N GLY A 62 13.51 -2.66 9.66
CA GLY A 62 13.55 -2.15 8.29
C GLY A 62 14.56 -1.03 8.07
N PHE A 63 14.99 -0.90 6.82
CA PHE A 63 15.81 0.19 6.33
C PHE A 63 15.09 0.89 5.16
N ALA A 64 14.95 2.21 5.22
CA ALA A 64 14.20 2.98 4.23
C ALA A 64 15.03 4.13 3.63
N LEU A 65 14.87 4.31 2.32
CA LEU A 65 15.24 5.51 1.59
C LEU A 65 13.95 6.16 1.07
N MET A 66 13.68 7.38 1.51
CA MET A 66 12.47 8.12 1.17
C MET A 66 12.89 9.48 0.58
N SER A 67 12.18 9.95 -0.46
CA SER A 67 12.60 11.15 -1.18
C SER A 67 11.45 12.08 -1.55
N SER A 68 11.74 13.38 -1.49
CA SER A 68 10.82 14.49 -1.80
C SER A 68 11.36 15.30 -2.98
N PRO A 69 11.29 14.78 -4.22
CA PRO A 69 11.72 15.54 -5.39
C PRO A 69 10.91 16.83 -5.54
N MET A 70 11.43 17.77 -6.34
CA MET A 70 10.81 19.09 -6.58
C MET A 70 10.61 19.95 -5.32
N ASN A 71 11.33 19.64 -4.23
CA ASN A 71 11.12 20.25 -2.92
C ASN A 71 9.67 20.06 -2.43
N ALA A 72 9.06 18.90 -2.73
CA ALA A 72 7.77 18.54 -2.16
C ALA A 72 7.86 18.58 -0.62
N PRO A 73 6.80 19.03 0.08
CA PRO A 73 6.82 19.18 1.53
C PRO A 73 6.80 17.85 2.30
N VAL A 74 6.49 16.75 1.61
CA VAL A 74 6.44 15.37 2.11
C VAL A 74 7.11 14.44 1.10
N GLU A 75 7.46 13.21 1.47
CA GLU A 75 8.04 12.25 0.54
C GLU A 75 7.04 11.77 -0.51
N MET A 76 7.56 11.48 -1.70
CA MET A 76 6.80 10.99 -2.85
C MET A 76 7.22 9.60 -3.30
N HIS A 77 8.43 9.17 -2.93
CA HIS A 77 8.98 7.88 -3.32
C HIS A 77 9.67 7.20 -2.16
N ASP A 78 9.39 5.90 -2.03
CA ASP A 78 9.84 5.06 -0.93
C ASP A 78 10.53 3.81 -1.49
N ALA A 79 11.67 3.46 -0.91
CA ALA A 79 12.36 2.20 -1.12
C ALA A 79 12.74 1.61 0.24
N ILE A 80 12.14 0.47 0.60
CA ILE A 80 12.22 -0.08 1.95
C ILE A 80 12.59 -1.56 1.88
N SER A 81 13.56 -1.97 2.69
CA SER A 81 13.87 -3.37 2.95
C SER A 81 13.45 -3.74 4.36
N TYR A 82 12.65 -4.80 4.52
CA TYR A 82 12.20 -5.30 5.81
C TYR A 82 12.79 -6.67 6.14
N ARG A 83 12.98 -6.90 7.45
CA ARG A 83 12.97 -8.24 8.05
C ARG A 83 11.63 -8.45 8.74
N PHE A 84 11.05 -9.63 8.54
CA PHE A 84 9.81 -10.04 9.18
C PHE A 84 10.09 -11.10 10.24
N GLU A 85 9.15 -11.25 11.18
CA GLU A 85 9.15 -12.37 12.11
C GLU A 85 9.27 -13.71 11.37
N GLY A 86 10.01 -14.66 11.95
CA GLY A 86 10.31 -15.94 11.30
C GLY A 86 11.43 -15.89 10.26
N GLY A 87 12.09 -14.74 10.08
CA GLY A 87 13.32 -14.61 9.29
C GLY A 87 13.11 -14.31 7.80
N ALA A 88 11.87 -14.14 7.34
CA ALA A 88 11.59 -13.69 5.98
C ALA A 88 12.10 -12.25 5.75
N ILE A 89 12.43 -11.94 4.51
CA ILE A 89 12.83 -10.60 4.07
C ILE A 89 11.94 -10.14 2.93
N GLY A 90 11.82 -8.83 2.75
CA GLY A 90 11.06 -8.29 1.63
C GLY A 90 11.50 -6.89 1.25
N SER A 91 11.23 -6.53 0.00
CA SER A 91 11.39 -5.19 -0.53
C SER A 91 10.01 -4.60 -0.80
N VAL A 92 9.78 -3.39 -0.30
CA VAL A 92 8.56 -2.63 -0.53
C VAL A 92 8.97 -1.29 -1.14
N SER A 93 8.31 -0.91 -2.23
CA SER A 93 8.56 0.37 -2.88
C SER A 93 7.26 1.06 -3.25
N GLY A 94 7.29 2.39 -3.18
CA GLY A 94 6.19 3.28 -3.41
C GLY A 94 6.60 4.46 -4.27
N GLY A 95 5.69 4.96 -5.11
CA GLY A 95 5.96 6.17 -5.86
C GLY A 95 4.71 6.91 -6.33
N SER A 96 4.68 8.22 -6.13
CA SER A 96 3.73 9.10 -6.79
C SER A 96 3.97 9.09 -8.30
N SER A 97 3.01 8.54 -9.05
CA SER A 97 3.01 8.51 -10.51
C SER A 97 2.20 9.66 -11.11
N HIS A 98 2.39 9.89 -12.40
CA HIS A 98 1.59 10.84 -13.17
C HIS A 98 0.18 10.28 -13.42
N VAL A 99 -0.83 11.16 -13.36
CA VAL A 99 -2.25 10.80 -13.58
C VAL A 99 -2.51 10.09 -14.92
N LEU A 100 -1.78 10.46 -15.97
CA LEU A 100 -1.97 9.89 -17.31
C LEU A 100 -1.05 8.70 -17.60
N ALA A 101 -0.25 8.25 -16.63
CA ALA A 101 0.62 7.10 -16.83
C ALA A 101 -0.18 5.79 -16.79
N HIS A 102 0.25 4.83 -17.61
CA HIS A 102 -0.29 3.46 -17.66
C HIS A 102 -1.81 3.42 -17.84
N LYS A 103 -2.52 2.49 -17.16
CA LYS A 103 -3.99 2.40 -17.22
C LYS A 103 -4.72 3.50 -16.44
N LYS A 104 -4.00 4.49 -15.89
CA LYS A 104 -4.53 5.46 -14.91
C LYS A 104 -5.07 4.76 -13.65
N TYR A 105 -4.48 3.61 -13.31
CA TYR A 105 -4.84 2.82 -12.13
C TYR A 105 -3.78 3.01 -11.06
N HIS A 106 -4.15 2.71 -9.82
CA HIS A 106 -3.16 2.45 -8.77
C HIS A 106 -2.46 1.12 -9.07
N ALA A 107 -1.20 1.18 -9.48
CA ALA A 107 -0.44 -0.01 -9.82
C ALA A 107 0.11 -0.66 -8.55
N LEU A 108 -0.48 -1.78 -8.15
CA LEU A 108 -0.03 -2.61 -7.03
C LEU A 108 0.37 -3.99 -7.57
N GLU A 109 1.63 -4.34 -7.33
CA GLU A 109 2.15 -5.67 -7.56
C GLU A 109 2.61 -6.26 -6.22
N LEU A 110 2.33 -7.54 -6.02
CA LEU A 110 2.81 -8.32 -4.89
C LEU A 110 3.39 -9.63 -5.39
N ARG A 111 4.54 -9.99 -4.83
CA ARG A 111 5.15 -11.31 -5.01
C ARG A 111 5.55 -11.87 -3.66
N ALA A 112 5.30 -13.15 -3.44
CA ALA A 112 5.79 -13.86 -2.28
C ALA A 112 6.22 -15.27 -2.67
N ILE A 113 7.27 -15.76 -2.01
CA ILE A 113 7.85 -17.08 -2.22
C ILE A 113 7.97 -17.73 -0.84
N GLY A 114 7.33 -18.88 -0.69
CA GLY A 114 7.40 -19.74 0.49
C GLY A 114 8.11 -21.06 0.18
N ASP A 115 8.06 -21.96 1.14
CA ASP A 115 8.58 -23.33 1.04
C ASP A 115 7.76 -24.21 0.08
N ASP A 116 6.44 -24.06 0.10
CA ASP A 116 5.49 -24.88 -0.66
C ASP A 116 4.93 -24.21 -1.92
N GLY A 117 5.26 -22.94 -2.17
CA GLY A 117 4.66 -22.20 -3.27
C GLY A 117 5.15 -20.77 -3.48
N GLN A 118 4.62 -20.12 -4.51
CA GLN A 118 4.85 -18.72 -4.82
C GLN A 118 3.60 -18.09 -5.43
N ILE A 119 3.45 -16.79 -5.24
CA ILE A 119 2.34 -15.99 -5.76
C ILE A 119 2.88 -14.75 -6.46
N LEU A 120 2.25 -14.38 -7.56
CA LEU A 120 2.32 -13.06 -8.17
C LEU A 120 0.89 -12.53 -8.32
N LEU A 121 0.66 -11.32 -7.82
CA LEU A 121 -0.54 -10.53 -8.04
C LEU A 121 -0.14 -9.20 -8.67
N ASP A 122 -0.79 -8.83 -9.77
CA ASP A 122 -0.63 -7.52 -10.41
C ASP A 122 -2.01 -6.97 -10.74
N LEU A 123 -2.42 -5.94 -9.99
CA LEU A 123 -3.73 -5.32 -10.16
C LEU A 123 -3.83 -4.48 -11.44
N GLU A 124 -2.74 -3.86 -11.88
CA GLU A 124 -2.76 -3.05 -13.11
C GLU A 124 -2.93 -3.92 -14.35
N ARG A 125 -2.31 -5.10 -14.35
CA ARG A 125 -2.36 -6.07 -15.47
C ARG A 125 -3.43 -7.13 -15.31
N ALA A 126 -4.21 -7.08 -14.22
CA ALA A 126 -5.17 -8.13 -13.87
C ALA A 126 -4.55 -9.54 -13.99
N ALA A 127 -3.40 -9.74 -13.35
CA ALA A 127 -2.66 -11.00 -13.43
C ALA A 127 -2.52 -11.65 -12.05
N VAL A 128 -2.87 -12.93 -11.99
CA VAL A 128 -2.66 -13.79 -10.82
C VAL A 128 -2.02 -15.09 -11.25
N TRP A 129 -0.80 -15.31 -10.78
CA TRP A 129 -0.08 -16.58 -10.92
C TRP A 129 0.19 -17.18 -9.55
N LEU A 130 -0.15 -18.46 -9.42
CA LEU A 130 0.11 -19.26 -8.24
C LEU A 130 0.92 -20.47 -8.68
N TYR A 131 1.94 -20.79 -7.91
CA TYR A 131 2.56 -22.09 -7.94
C TYR A 131 2.45 -22.73 -6.57
N HIS A 132 2.03 -23.99 -6.53
CA HIS A 132 1.95 -24.77 -5.32
C HIS A 132 2.34 -26.22 -5.62
N LYS A 133 3.38 -26.72 -4.94
CA LYS A 133 3.79 -28.14 -4.99
C LYS A 133 3.84 -28.78 -6.39
N GLY A 134 4.37 -28.07 -7.37
CA GLY A 134 4.54 -28.56 -8.74
C GLY A 134 3.46 -28.12 -9.73
N GLU A 135 2.36 -27.55 -9.24
CA GLU A 135 1.26 -27.07 -10.08
C GLU A 135 1.38 -25.58 -10.33
N ASN A 136 1.21 -25.17 -11.60
CA ASN A 136 1.10 -23.76 -11.98
C ASN A 136 -0.36 -23.44 -12.30
N ILE A 137 -0.91 -22.47 -11.60
CA ILE A 137 -2.27 -21.97 -11.77
C ILE A 137 -2.16 -20.52 -12.23
N ARG A 138 -2.77 -20.23 -13.37
CA ARG A 138 -3.04 -18.87 -13.82
C ARG A 138 -4.54 -18.64 -13.76
N LEU A 139 -4.98 -17.56 -13.12
CA LEU A 139 -6.38 -17.19 -13.18
C LEU A 139 -6.68 -16.54 -14.53
N GLU A 140 -7.82 -16.92 -15.11
CA GLU A 140 -8.35 -16.27 -16.31
C GLU A 140 -9.19 -15.07 -15.84
N LEU A 141 -8.65 -13.87 -16.07
CA LEU A 141 -9.19 -12.59 -15.62
C LEU A 141 -9.44 -11.68 -16.82
N GLY A 142 -10.48 -10.86 -16.73
CA GLY A 142 -10.71 -9.75 -17.63
C GLY A 142 -9.69 -8.63 -17.41
N ASP A 143 -9.51 -7.77 -18.42
CA ASP A 143 -8.50 -6.70 -18.40
C ASP A 143 -8.64 -5.72 -17.22
N ASP A 144 -9.86 -5.57 -16.68
CA ASP A 144 -10.19 -4.61 -15.62
C ASP A 144 -10.50 -5.29 -14.27
N ASP A 145 -10.31 -6.61 -14.14
CA ASP A 145 -10.63 -7.35 -12.91
C ASP A 145 -9.72 -6.99 -11.72
N GLY A 146 -8.59 -6.30 -11.98
CA GLY A 146 -7.73 -5.72 -10.95
C GLY A 146 -8.11 -4.30 -10.51
N TYR A 147 -9.19 -3.73 -11.07
CA TYR A 147 -9.64 -2.38 -10.72
C TYR A 147 -10.11 -2.32 -9.26
N TYR A 148 -9.77 -1.23 -8.57
CA TYR A 148 -10.13 -1.02 -7.18
C TYR A 148 -11.60 -0.59 -7.03
N ASP A 149 -12.40 -1.38 -6.29
CA ASP A 149 -13.80 -1.10 -5.97
C ASP A 149 -14.02 -0.97 -4.45
N CYS A 150 -14.84 0.01 -4.06
CA CYS A 150 -15.16 0.35 -2.68
C CYS A 150 -16.45 -0.33 -2.16
N GLN A 151 -17.18 -1.08 -2.98
CA GLN A 151 -18.47 -1.67 -2.57
C GLN A 151 -18.31 -2.67 -1.42
N GLY A 152 -17.37 -3.62 -1.52
CA GLY A 152 -17.20 -4.70 -0.54
C GLY A 152 -17.05 -4.23 0.92
N PRO A 153 -16.15 -3.27 1.22
CA PRO A 153 -16.02 -2.71 2.56
C PRO A 153 -17.29 -2.04 3.09
N ILE A 154 -18.03 -1.32 2.23
CA ILE A 154 -19.28 -0.65 2.61
C ILE A 154 -20.35 -1.69 2.97
N ASP A 155 -20.50 -2.73 2.14
CA ASP A 155 -21.46 -3.81 2.38
C ASP A 155 -21.17 -4.56 3.68
N ALA A 156 -19.89 -4.85 3.94
CA ALA A 156 -19.46 -5.48 5.18
C ALA A 156 -19.80 -4.63 6.42
N LEU A 157 -19.59 -3.31 6.34
CA LEU A 157 -19.93 -2.38 7.42
C LEU A 157 -21.44 -2.32 7.66
N VAL A 158 -22.25 -2.24 6.61
CA VAL A 158 -23.71 -2.22 6.70
C VAL A 158 -24.25 -3.53 7.29
N ALA A 159 -23.72 -4.67 6.83
CA ALA A 159 -24.09 -5.99 7.36
C ALA A 159 -23.75 -6.09 8.86
N ALA A 160 -22.55 -5.66 9.26
CA ALA A 160 -22.14 -5.62 10.66
C ALA A 160 -23.09 -4.77 11.52
N GLY A 161 -23.44 -3.56 11.07
CA GLY A 161 -24.38 -2.67 11.77
C GLY A 161 -25.79 -3.24 11.92
N LYS A 162 -26.20 -4.13 11.00
CA LYS A 162 -27.48 -4.85 11.06
C LYS A 162 -27.42 -6.15 11.88
N GLY A 163 -26.27 -6.50 12.45
CA GLY A 163 -26.06 -7.78 13.14
C GLY A 163 -26.13 -9.00 12.21
N GLN A 164 -25.90 -8.80 10.91
CA GLN A 164 -25.89 -9.86 9.91
C GLN A 164 -24.51 -10.51 9.82
N LYS A 165 -24.43 -11.69 9.20
CA LYS A 165 -23.15 -12.33 8.89
C LYS A 165 -22.38 -11.46 7.90
N PHE A 166 -21.12 -11.19 8.20
CA PHE A 166 -20.21 -10.44 7.34
C PHE A 166 -18.79 -11.03 7.42
N THR A 167 -17.95 -10.66 6.46
CA THR A 167 -16.52 -10.96 6.47
C THR A 167 -15.75 -9.66 6.58
N ASN A 168 -14.85 -9.55 7.56
CA ASN A 168 -13.95 -8.41 7.69
C ASN A 168 -12.60 -8.73 7.03
N TYR A 169 -12.36 -8.17 5.84
CA TYR A 169 -11.08 -8.31 5.13
C TYR A 169 -10.01 -7.29 5.58
N SER A 170 -10.36 -6.36 6.48
CA SER A 170 -9.47 -5.33 7.02
C SER A 170 -9.57 -5.25 8.55
N PRO A 171 -9.27 -6.35 9.28
CA PRO A 171 -9.31 -6.35 10.74
C PRO A 171 -8.32 -5.34 11.33
N GLY A 172 -8.64 -4.78 12.51
CA GLY A 172 -7.83 -3.74 13.15
C GLY A 172 -6.37 -4.14 13.38
N GLU A 173 -6.10 -5.43 13.61
CA GLU A 173 -4.74 -5.95 13.72
C GLU A 173 -3.93 -5.74 12.42
N LEU A 174 -4.53 -5.95 11.25
CA LEU A 174 -3.87 -5.70 9.97
C LEU A 174 -3.52 -4.22 9.81
N GLY A 175 -4.43 -3.34 10.24
CA GLY A 175 -4.19 -1.90 10.30
C GLY A 175 -3.00 -1.56 11.21
N ALA A 176 -2.96 -2.13 12.42
CA ALA A 176 -1.85 -1.93 13.36
C ALA A 176 -0.51 -2.40 12.78
N ARG A 177 -0.46 -3.58 12.15
CA ARG A 177 0.76 -4.09 11.49
C ARG A 177 1.25 -3.19 10.35
N SER A 178 0.32 -2.59 9.61
CA SER A 178 0.66 -1.63 8.54
C SER A 178 1.27 -0.34 9.12
N VAL A 179 0.69 0.16 10.21
CA VAL A 179 1.22 1.32 10.95
C VAL A 179 2.60 1.02 11.55
N GLU A 180 2.79 -0.15 12.16
CA GLU A 180 4.09 -0.59 12.69
C GLU A 180 5.18 -0.62 11.61
N ALA A 181 4.87 -1.17 10.43
CA ALA A 181 5.80 -1.23 9.31
C ALA A 181 6.18 0.18 8.83
N LEU A 182 5.19 1.08 8.67
CA LEU A 182 5.46 2.46 8.28
C LEU A 182 6.25 3.24 9.34
N ASP A 183 5.93 3.09 10.63
CA ASP A 183 6.70 3.73 11.70
C ASP A 183 8.19 3.34 11.64
N ILE A 184 8.49 2.06 11.40
CA ILE A 184 9.86 1.60 11.16
C ILE A 184 10.48 2.33 9.96
N ALA A 185 9.77 2.41 8.83
CA ALA A 185 10.27 3.05 7.62
C ALA A 185 10.56 4.55 7.83
N TYR A 186 9.62 5.32 8.39
CA TYR A 186 9.81 6.74 8.65
C TYR A 186 10.94 7.00 9.64
N ARG A 187 11.04 6.21 10.73
CA ARG A 187 12.18 6.32 11.64
C ARG A 187 13.49 6.00 10.96
N SER A 188 13.51 5.00 10.09
CA SER A 188 14.73 4.59 9.39
C SER A 188 15.19 5.66 8.41
N ALA A 189 14.27 6.22 7.64
CA ALA A 189 14.57 7.33 6.73
C ALA A 189 15.10 8.55 7.50
N ALA A 190 14.54 8.86 8.68
CA ALA A 190 14.98 9.97 9.52
C ALA A 190 16.34 9.72 10.19
N SER A 191 16.62 8.49 10.63
CA SER A 191 17.84 8.15 11.38
C SER A 191 19.01 7.71 10.48
N GLY A 192 18.72 7.31 9.25
CA GLY A 192 19.68 6.71 8.32
C GLY A 192 20.18 5.33 8.77
N LYS A 193 19.40 4.62 9.61
CA LYS A 193 19.80 3.34 10.23
C LYS A 193 18.72 2.28 10.06
N LEU A 194 19.10 1.03 10.29
CA LEU A 194 18.14 -0.06 10.47
C LEU A 194 17.37 0.22 11.78
N GLU A 195 16.04 0.29 11.68
CA GLU A 195 15.15 0.54 12.81
C GLU A 195 14.34 -0.70 13.14
N HIS A 196 14.07 -0.92 14.43
CA HIS A 196 13.30 -2.06 14.91
C HIS A 196 11.89 -1.64 15.32
N ARG A 197 10.95 -2.58 15.27
CA ARG A 197 9.62 -2.41 15.85
C ARG A 197 9.74 -2.16 17.36
N LYS A 198 8.96 -1.22 17.88
CA LYS A 198 8.93 -0.88 19.32
C LYS A 198 7.97 -1.77 20.09
#